data_AF-A0A959CFF1-F1
#
_entry.id   AF-A0A959CFF1-F1
#
_cell.length_a   1.000
_cell.length_b   1.000
_cell.length_c   1.000
_cell.angle_alpha   90.00
_cell.angle_beta   90.00
_cell.angle_gamma   90.00
#
_symmetry.space_group_name_H-M   'P 1'
#
loop_
_entity.id
_entity.type
_entity.pdbx_description
1 polymer ?
#
loop_
_entity_poly.entity_id
_entity_poly.type
_entity_poly.pdbx_seq_one_letter_code
_entity_poly.pdbx_strand_id
1 'polypeptide(L)'
;DISPDINVVLAIDESTYDGGKNGENHPMSWYQEFDGGRSFYTAMGHTEEAYSAPLFLNHLWAGIHYAAGGDDPPPLDYSKARPEENRFAKVILAENLDEPMELA
;
A
#
# COMPACT_ATOMS: atom_id res chain seq x y z
N ASP A 1 -17.07 3.16 8.33
CA ASP A 1 -16.32 4.31 8.87
C ASP A 1 -14.90 4.32 8.37
N ILE A 2 -14.33 5.51 8.27
CA ILE A 2 -12.93 5.73 7.89
C ILE A 2 -12.06 5.36 9.10
N SER A 3 -10.99 4.59 8.87
CA SER A 3 -10.06 4.22 9.94
C SER A 3 -9.45 5.47 10.58
N PRO A 4 -9.40 5.58 11.92
CA PRO A 4 -8.72 6.68 12.59
C PRO A 4 -7.19 6.61 12.45
N ASP A 5 -6.65 5.47 12.01
CA ASP A 5 -5.21 5.22 11.93
C ASP A 5 -4.57 5.73 10.63
N ILE A 6 -5.37 6.20 9.67
CA ILE A 6 -4.84 6.80 8.43
C ILE A 6 -4.40 8.24 8.66
N ASN A 7 -3.28 8.59 8.03
CA ASN A 7 -2.79 9.96 7.93
C ASN A 7 -3.27 10.53 6.59
N VAL A 8 -4.25 11.42 6.63
CA VAL A 8 -4.83 12.03 5.42
C VAL A 8 -3.87 13.07 4.85
N VAL A 9 -3.57 12.94 3.55
CA VAL A 9 -2.71 13.86 2.79
C VAL A 9 -3.56 14.79 1.93
N LEU A 10 -4.60 14.24 1.31
CA LEU A 10 -5.54 14.98 0.46
C LEU A 10 -6.97 14.57 0.79
N ALA A 11 -7.87 15.53 0.83
CA ALA A 11 -9.31 15.33 0.95
C ALA A 11 -10.03 16.01 -0.22
N ILE A 12 -11.16 15.44 -0.63
CA ILE A 12 -12.05 16.01 -1.63
C ILE A 12 -12.97 17.01 -0.95
N ASP A 13 -13.07 18.22 -1.52
CA ASP A 13 -14.07 19.19 -1.15
C ASP A 13 -15.35 18.95 -1.95
N GLU A 14 -16.31 18.23 -1.35
CA GLU A 14 -17.59 17.93 -1.98
C GLU A 14 -18.50 19.16 -2.16
N SER A 15 -18.16 20.33 -1.60
CA SER A 15 -18.91 21.57 -1.88
C SER A 15 -18.64 22.12 -3.28
N THR A 16 -17.60 21.61 -3.96
CA THR A 16 -17.16 22.10 -5.28
C THR A 16 -17.79 21.38 -6.46
N TYR A 17 -18.57 20.31 -6.23
CA TYR A 17 -19.22 19.53 -7.29
C TYR A 17 -20.49 18.82 -6.83
N ASP A 18 -21.34 18.43 -7.78
CA ASP A 18 -22.58 17.69 -7.50
C ASP A 18 -22.35 16.17 -7.50
N GLY A 19 -23.00 15.47 -6.56
CA GLY A 19 -23.04 13.99 -6.51
C GLY A 19 -22.14 13.34 -5.46
N GLY A 20 -21.41 14.13 -4.68
CA GLY A 20 -20.72 13.68 -3.46
C GLY A 20 -21.68 13.10 -2.41
N LYS A 21 -21.20 12.14 -1.62
CA LYS A 21 -21.99 11.48 -0.55
C LYS A 21 -21.22 11.35 0.77
N ASN A 22 -19.94 11.69 0.80
CA ASN A 22 -19.08 11.56 1.97
C ASN A 22 -19.08 12.83 2.85
N GLY A 23 -19.66 13.94 2.36
CA GLY A 23 -19.73 15.19 3.09
C GLY A 23 -18.35 15.81 3.30
N GLU A 24 -18.14 16.46 4.45
CA GLU A 24 -16.89 17.17 4.77
C GLU A 24 -15.67 16.23 4.96
N ASN A 25 -15.91 14.95 5.29
CA ASN A 25 -14.83 14.00 5.56
C ASN A 25 -14.69 13.00 4.40
N HIS A 26 -14.01 13.42 3.35
CA HIS A 26 -13.74 12.60 2.16
C HIS A 26 -12.24 12.50 1.84
N PRO A 27 -11.47 11.67 2.57
CA PRO A 27 -10.06 11.42 2.25
C PRO A 27 -9.89 10.83 0.85
N MET A 28 -9.01 11.43 0.05
CA MET A 28 -8.68 11.01 -1.31
C MET A 28 -7.30 10.34 -1.39
N SER A 29 -6.36 10.78 -0.55
CA SER A 29 -5.04 10.16 -0.44
C SER A 29 -4.58 10.14 1.01
N TRP A 30 -3.97 9.03 1.43
CA TRP A 30 -3.57 8.82 2.80
C TRP A 30 -2.43 7.79 2.89
N TYR A 31 -1.79 7.73 4.05
CA TYR A 31 -0.82 6.68 4.37
C TYR A 31 -0.98 6.19 5.80
N GLN A 32 -0.54 4.97 6.07
CA GLN A 32 -0.51 4.40 7.41
C GLN A 32 0.56 3.32 7.52
N GLU A 33 1.02 3.07 8.74
CA GLU A 33 1.69 1.82 9.08
C GLU A 33 0.61 0.79 9.42
N PHE A 34 0.71 -0.41 8.84
CA PHE A 34 -0.26 -1.46 9.06
C PHE A 34 0.42 -2.83 8.95
N ASP A 35 0.20 -3.69 9.95
CA ASP A 35 0.71 -5.07 10.00
C ASP A 35 2.22 -5.20 9.68
N GLY A 36 3.03 -4.33 10.27
CA GLY A 36 4.49 -4.32 10.10
C GLY A 36 4.97 -3.73 8.77
N GLY A 37 4.06 -3.32 7.89
CA GLY A 37 4.35 -2.64 6.63
C GLY A 37 3.90 -1.18 6.63
N ARG A 38 4.16 -0.52 5.50
CA ARG A 38 3.68 0.82 5.17
C ARG A 38 2.72 0.74 3.99
N SER A 39 1.57 1.39 4.12
CA SER A 39 0.56 1.50 3.08
C SER A 39 0.41 2.95 2.66
N PHE A 40 0.42 3.20 1.36
CA PHE A 40 0.03 4.46 0.76
C PHE A 40 -1.12 4.22 -0.22
N TYR A 41 -2.11 5.10 -0.21
CA TYR A 41 -3.24 5.06 -1.11
C TYR A 41 -3.49 6.44 -1.72
N THR A 42 -3.82 6.47 -3.01
CA THR A 42 -4.32 7.66 -3.69
C THR A 42 -5.40 7.28 -4.70
N ALA A 43 -6.52 8.02 -4.69
CA ALA A 43 -7.59 7.90 -5.69
C ALA A 43 -7.38 8.81 -6.92
N MET A 44 -6.23 9.48 -7.03
CA MET A 44 -5.86 10.31 -8.18
C MET A 44 -5.37 9.45 -9.36
N GLY A 45 -5.12 10.07 -10.52
CA GLY A 45 -4.46 9.39 -11.65
C GLY A 45 -5.40 8.63 -12.59
N HIS A 46 -6.68 9.02 -12.66
CA HIS A 46 -7.67 8.38 -13.55
C HIS A 46 -7.38 8.59 -15.04
N THR A 47 -6.70 9.66 -15.42
CA THR A 47 -6.43 10.01 -16.83
C THR A 47 -4.95 9.94 -17.15
N GLU A 48 -4.61 9.76 -18.43
CA GLU A 48 -3.22 9.72 -18.91
C GLU A 48 -2.50 11.05 -18.66
N GLU A 49 -3.20 12.18 -18.82
CA GLU A 49 -2.65 13.53 -18.62
C GLU A 49 -2.18 13.75 -17.18
N ALA A 50 -2.81 13.09 -16.21
CA ALA A 50 -2.39 13.17 -14.81
C ALA A 50 -0.91 12.77 -14.67
N TYR A 51 -0.46 11.74 -15.40
CA TYR A 51 0.93 11.26 -15.38
C TYR A 51 1.92 12.18 -16.11
N SER A 52 1.46 13.31 -16.66
CA SER A 52 2.33 14.39 -17.13
C SER A 52 2.35 15.58 -16.17
N ALA A 53 1.46 15.62 -15.17
CA ALA A 53 1.38 16.73 -14.21
C ALA A 53 2.48 16.62 -13.15
N PRO A 54 3.39 17.60 -13.02
CA PRO A 54 4.53 17.51 -12.11
C PRO A 54 4.13 17.32 -10.64
N LEU A 55 3.05 17.96 -10.21
CA LEU A 55 2.56 17.81 -8.83
C LEU A 55 2.03 16.40 -8.55
N PHE A 56 1.33 15.80 -9.53
CA PHE A 56 0.86 14.42 -9.38
C PHE A 56 2.02 13.42 -9.40
N LEU A 57 2.98 13.60 -10.31
CA LEU A 57 4.18 12.75 -10.34
C LEU A 57 4.97 12.82 -9.04
N ASN A 58 5.11 14.01 -8.44
CA ASN A 58 5.74 14.16 -7.14
C ASN A 58 4.95 13.48 -6.02
N HIS A 59 3.61 13.62 -6.01
CA HIS A 59 2.74 12.94 -5.05
C HIS A 59 2.83 11.42 -5.16
N LEU A 60 2.80 10.90 -6.38
CA LEU A 60 2.92 9.46 -6.66
C LEU A 60 4.30 8.94 -6.26
N TRP A 61 5.37 9.64 -6.63
CA TRP A 61 6.73 9.32 -6.18
C TRP A 61 6.81 9.28 -4.65
N ALA A 62 6.24 10.28 -3.96
CA ALA A 62 6.35 10.39 -2.51
C ALA A 62 5.63 9.24 -1.79
N GLY A 63 4.48 8.83 -2.32
CA GLY A 63 3.75 7.67 -1.85
C GLY A 63 4.53 6.36 -2.03
N ILE A 64 5.14 6.17 -3.21
CA ILE A 64 5.96 4.99 -3.51
C ILE A 64 7.20 4.97 -2.62
N HIS A 65 7.89 6.10 -2.48
CA HIS A 65 9.09 6.24 -1.65
C HIS A 65 8.79 5.94 -0.18
N TYR A 66 7.68 6.47 0.35
CA TYR A 66 7.21 6.15 1.70
C TYR A 66 6.95 4.65 1.86
N ALA A 67 6.17 4.05 0.95
CA ALA A 67 5.85 2.63 1.02
C ALA A 67 7.11 1.75 0.96
N ALA A 68 8.09 2.12 0.13
CA ALA A 68 9.39 1.44 0.02
C ALA A 68 10.29 1.61 1.25
N GLY A 69 10.04 2.61 2.09
CA GLY A 69 10.79 2.88 3.32
C GLY A 69 11.74 4.05 3.29
N GLY A 70 11.64 4.89 2.27
CA GLY A 70 12.42 6.09 2.14
C GLY A 70 13.89 5.83 1.78
N ASP A 71 14.74 6.80 2.07
CA ASP A 71 16.17 6.76 1.73
C ASP A 71 16.99 5.90 2.71
N ASP A 72 16.50 5.72 3.93
CA ASP A 72 17.15 4.95 4.99
C ASP A 72 16.11 4.05 5.69
N PRO A 73 15.70 2.94 5.04
CA PRO A 73 14.67 2.07 5.59
C PRO A 73 15.18 1.40 6.88
N PRO A 74 14.39 1.43 7.98
CA PRO A 74 14.76 0.68 9.17
C PRO A 74 14.84 -0.82 8.87
N PRO A 75 15.62 -1.59 9.63
CA PRO A 75 15.65 -3.05 9.50
C PRO A 75 14.24 -3.64 9.56
N LEU A 76 13.95 -4.60 8.69
CA LEU A 76 12.64 -5.24 8.61
C LEU A 76 12.34 -5.99 9.92
N ASP A 77 11.24 -5.62 10.56
CA ASP A 77 10.75 -6.25 11.78
C ASP A 77 9.60 -7.20 11.46
N TYR A 78 9.96 -8.42 11.05
CA TYR A 78 8.99 -9.47 10.70
C TYR A 78 8.14 -9.93 11.88
N SER A 79 8.48 -9.58 13.13
CA SER A 79 7.63 -9.92 14.30
C SER A 79 6.27 -9.20 14.29
N LYS A 80 6.18 -8.10 13.54
CA LYS A 80 4.95 -7.32 13.36
C LYS A 80 4.15 -7.74 12.13
N ALA A 81 4.73 -8.55 11.25
CA ALA A 81 4.08 -8.98 10.02
C ALA A 81 2.86 -9.83 10.34
N ARG A 82 1.80 -9.62 9.57
CA ARG A 82 0.60 -10.46 9.61
C ARG A 82 0.38 -11.16 8.27
N PRO A 83 -0.29 -12.32 8.29
CA PRO A 83 -0.65 -13.04 9.50
C PRO A 83 0.51 -13.76 10.20
N GLU A 84 0.28 -14.16 11.45
CA GLU A 84 1.24 -14.98 12.20
C GLU A 84 1.69 -16.19 11.37
N GLU A 85 2.94 -16.63 11.52
CA GLU A 85 3.49 -17.75 10.73
C GLU A 85 2.66 -19.04 10.86
N ASN A 86 2.02 -19.24 12.00
CA ASN A 86 1.15 -20.38 12.30
C ASN A 86 -0.25 -20.29 11.63
N ARG A 87 -0.56 -19.20 10.92
CA ARG A 87 -1.90 -18.92 10.36
C ARG A 87 -2.04 -19.29 8.89
N PHE A 88 -1.05 -19.97 8.30
CA PHE A 88 -1.09 -20.49 6.94
C PHE A 88 -1.14 -22.01 6.93
N ALA A 89 -1.97 -22.60 6.06
CA ALA A 89 -1.91 -24.02 5.76
C ALA A 89 -0.84 -24.26 4.68
N LYS A 90 0.31 -24.81 5.06
CA LYS A 90 1.34 -25.21 4.10
C LYS A 90 0.93 -26.55 3.47
N VAL A 91 0.50 -26.52 2.21
CA VAL A 91 0.32 -27.73 1.40
C VAL A 91 1.57 -27.89 0.54
N ILE A 92 2.34 -28.94 0.78
CA ILE A 92 3.50 -29.28 -0.05
C ILE A 92 2.96 -29.92 -1.33
N LEU A 93 3.13 -29.25 -2.47
CA LEU A 93 2.75 -29.78 -3.79
C LEU A 93 3.85 -30.68 -4.38
N ALA A 94 5.10 -30.39 -4.06
CA ALA A 94 6.27 -31.19 -4.39
C ALA A 94 7.39 -30.90 -3.38
N GLU A 95 8.16 -31.91 -3.03
CA GLU A 95 9.36 -31.83 -2.20
C GLU A 95 10.52 -32.53 -2.93
N ASN A 96 11.76 -32.32 -2.47
CA ASN A 96 12.96 -32.98 -3.01
C ASN A 96 13.22 -32.72 -4.51
N LEU A 97 12.82 -31.55 -5.03
CA LEU A 97 13.12 -31.14 -6.42
C LEU A 97 14.62 -30.97 -6.70
N ASP A 98 15.43 -30.92 -5.64
CA ASP A 98 16.88 -30.74 -5.69
C ASP A 98 17.64 -32.05 -5.44
N GLU A 99 16.96 -33.18 -5.20
CA GLU A 99 17.64 -34.48 -5.14
C GLU A 99 18.07 -34.88 -6.55
N PRO A 100 19.37 -35.18 -6.78
CA PRO A 100 19.81 -35.67 -8.06
C PRO A 100 19.07 -36.98 -8.33
N MET A 101 18.31 -37.04 -9.42
CA MET A 101 17.71 -38.28 -9.91
C MET A 101 18.80 -39.35 -9.94
N GLU A 102 18.75 -40.29 -9.00
CA GLU A 102 19.61 -41.48 -8.97
C GLU A 102 19.54 -42.13 -10.37
N LEU A 103 20.65 -42.06 -11.10
CA LEU A 103 20.81 -42.74 -12.39
C LEU A 103 21.01 -44.23 -12.07
N ALA A 104 19.98 -45.02 -12.39
CA ALA A 104 20.00 -46.48 -12.37
C ALA A 104 21.04 -47.08 -13.33
#